data_AF-A0A397VTP8-F1
#
_entry.id   AF-A0A397VTP8-F1
#
_cell.length_a   1.000
_cell.length_b   1.000
_cell.length_c   1.000
_cell.angle_alpha   90.00
_cell.angle_beta   90.00
_cell.angle_gamma   90.00
#
_symmetry.space_group_name_H-M   'P 1'
#
loop_
_entity.id
_entity.type
_entity.pdbx_description
1 polymer ?
#
loop_
_entity_poly.entity_id
_entity_poly.type
_entity_poly.pdbx_seq_one_letter_code
_entity_poly.pdbx_strand_id
1 'polypeptide(L)'
;MYRVYVYSQPLYIFTAGLARLYQKAIKAEKRVTQAYQEEILCWYYYTERFEKSVKEITDNIREISDKTARGQVYDTIIPHLTGITKENIRKKTQKARTIFTLFSKIGLQKIKRIQSYSADSISKLTGFPFRLFYFDLSNCIWYYTVVERMSEYSNFKSTNEALKIIFSQASDDEITKYEKQLDTVKNLDPVLIITPILTWINQRGLPAYNAVMDAFATNGLLNRRRDKNSRSIFHFTDNEELYTVRDNIRNLIPNAFFIPPSLQAQIPNAQLHPVGTAWILTKVGVRKSDFGNDGSFFL
;
A
#
# COMPACT_ATOMS: atom_id res chain seq x y z
N MET A 1 -7.84 -12.10 -54.08
CA MET A 1 -7.34 -10.87 -53.43
C MET A 1 -7.93 -10.81 -52.03
N TYR A 2 -7.30 -11.47 -51.05
CA TYR A 2 -7.77 -11.48 -49.66
C TYR A 2 -7.11 -10.32 -48.91
N ARG A 3 -7.91 -9.33 -48.48
CA ARG A 3 -7.45 -8.31 -47.54
C ARG A 3 -7.37 -8.94 -46.15
N VAL A 4 -6.15 -9.24 -45.72
CA VAL A 4 -5.87 -9.61 -44.33
C VAL A 4 -5.91 -8.32 -43.51
N TYR A 5 -6.91 -8.18 -42.64
CA TYR A 5 -6.94 -7.13 -41.63
C TYR A 5 -5.84 -7.44 -40.60
N VAL A 6 -4.68 -6.82 -40.79
CA VAL A 6 -3.64 -6.77 -39.76
C VAL A 6 -4.15 -5.82 -38.67
N TYR A 7 -4.79 -6.38 -37.64
CA TYR A 7 -5.04 -5.61 -36.42
C TYR A 7 -3.68 -5.20 -35.85
N SER A 8 -3.48 -3.88 -35.76
CA SER A 8 -2.25 -3.25 -35.32
C SER A 8 -1.91 -3.68 -33.88
N GLN A 9 -0.85 -4.48 -33.74
CA GLN A 9 -0.31 -4.95 -32.45
C GLN A 9 -0.11 -3.87 -31.37
N PRO A 10 0.23 -2.60 -31.68
CA PRO A 10 0.34 -1.54 -30.67
C PRO A 10 -0.99 -1.24 -29.95
N LEU A 11 -2.12 -1.34 -30.64
CA LEU A 11 -3.45 -1.04 -30.08
C LEU A 11 -3.89 -2.12 -29.08
N TYR A 12 -3.53 -3.39 -29.33
CA TYR A 12 -3.84 -4.52 -28.45
C TYR A 12 -3.01 -4.50 -27.15
N ILE A 13 -1.74 -4.07 -27.22
CA ILE A 13 -0.86 -3.96 -26.05
C ILE A 13 -1.27 -2.75 -25.18
N PHE A 14 -1.62 -1.61 -25.79
CA PHE A 14 -2.12 -0.43 -25.10
C PHE A 14 -3.45 -0.71 -24.35
N THR A 15 -4.36 -1.41 -24.99
CA THR A 15 -5.64 -1.82 -24.37
C THR A 15 -5.44 -2.87 -23.26
N ALA A 16 -4.45 -3.77 -23.38
CA ALA A 16 -4.09 -4.70 -22.31
C ALA A 16 -3.46 -4.02 -21.10
N GLY A 17 -2.62 -3.00 -21.30
CA GLY A 17 -2.02 -2.18 -20.24
C GLY A 17 -3.07 -1.41 -19.44
N LEU A 18 -3.98 -0.73 -20.14
CA LEU A 18 -5.11 -0.02 -19.54
C LEU A 18 -6.07 -0.99 -18.82
N ALA A 19 -6.38 -2.14 -19.43
CA ALA A 19 -7.19 -3.18 -18.79
C ALA A 19 -6.54 -3.69 -17.50
N ARG A 20 -5.21 -3.84 -17.46
CA ARG A 20 -4.48 -4.25 -16.24
C ARG A 20 -4.53 -3.18 -15.15
N LEU A 21 -4.38 -1.91 -15.49
CA LEU A 21 -4.51 -0.80 -14.54
C LEU A 21 -5.93 -0.69 -13.99
N TYR A 22 -6.94 -0.79 -14.86
CA TYR A 22 -8.35 -0.84 -14.47
C TYR A 22 -8.62 -2.03 -13.54
N GLN A 23 -8.15 -3.22 -13.87
CA GLN A 23 -8.26 -4.39 -12.97
C GLN A 23 -7.57 -4.18 -11.63
N LYS A 24 -6.40 -3.50 -11.59
CA LYS A 24 -5.72 -3.15 -10.34
C LYS A 24 -6.52 -2.13 -9.53
N ALA A 25 -7.10 -1.12 -10.16
CA ALA A 25 -7.97 -0.14 -9.53
C ALA A 25 -9.20 -0.81 -8.92
N ILE A 26 -9.91 -1.66 -9.69
CA ILE A 26 -11.06 -2.43 -9.22
C ILE A 26 -10.67 -3.39 -8.08
N LYS A 27 -9.50 -4.04 -8.14
CA LYS A 27 -9.00 -4.88 -7.05
C LYS A 27 -8.69 -4.07 -5.78
N ALA A 28 -8.10 -2.88 -5.93
CA ALA A 28 -7.83 -1.99 -4.79
C ALA A 28 -9.13 -1.47 -4.18
N GLU A 29 -10.08 -1.04 -5.00
CA GLU A 29 -11.42 -0.64 -4.58
C GLU A 29 -12.14 -1.77 -3.84
N LYS A 30 -12.04 -3.00 -4.35
CA LYS A 30 -12.59 -4.19 -3.70
C LYS A 30 -11.92 -4.47 -2.35
N ARG A 31 -10.60 -4.35 -2.24
CA ARG A 31 -9.88 -4.52 -0.97
C ARG A 31 -10.31 -3.48 0.06
N VAL A 32 -10.41 -2.21 -0.34
CA VAL A 32 -10.91 -1.13 0.53
C VAL A 32 -12.33 -1.43 1.00
N THR A 33 -13.19 -1.87 0.09
CA THR A 33 -14.56 -2.28 0.42
C THR A 33 -14.58 -3.44 1.41
N GLN A 34 -13.75 -4.46 1.19
CA GLN A 34 -13.63 -5.62 2.09
C GLN A 34 -13.11 -5.23 3.46
N ALA A 35 -12.11 -4.35 3.54
CA ALA A 35 -11.57 -3.84 4.80
C ALA A 35 -12.65 -3.10 5.61
N TYR A 36 -13.45 -2.24 4.97
CA TYR A 36 -14.59 -1.60 5.64
C TYR A 36 -15.62 -2.60 6.17
N GLN A 37 -15.93 -3.63 5.38
CA GLN A 37 -16.88 -4.66 5.80
C GLN A 37 -16.33 -5.49 6.98
N GLU A 38 -15.04 -5.84 6.94
CA GLU A 38 -14.35 -6.56 8.00
C GLU A 38 -14.27 -5.75 9.29
N GLU A 39 -13.91 -4.47 9.21
CA GLU A 39 -13.87 -3.57 10.36
C GLU A 39 -15.24 -3.48 11.05
N ILE A 40 -16.31 -3.24 10.27
CA ILE A 40 -17.68 -3.19 10.79
C ILE A 40 -18.08 -4.53 11.43
N LEU A 41 -17.72 -5.66 10.82
CA LEU A 41 -17.97 -7.00 11.38
C LEU A 41 -17.21 -7.21 12.70
N CYS A 42 -15.94 -6.82 12.77
CA CYS A 42 -15.15 -6.90 13.99
C CYS A 42 -15.79 -6.09 15.12
N TRP A 43 -16.21 -4.84 14.87
CA TRP A 43 -16.91 -4.02 15.86
C TRP A 43 -18.27 -4.60 16.26
N TYR A 44 -19.01 -5.18 15.31
CA TYR A 44 -20.26 -5.87 15.57
C TYR A 44 -20.06 -7.05 16.53
N TYR A 45 -19.18 -7.99 16.19
CA TYR A 45 -18.93 -9.18 17.01
C TYR A 45 -18.27 -8.87 18.34
N TYR A 46 -17.35 -7.88 18.37
CA TYR A 46 -16.81 -7.36 19.61
C TYR A 46 -17.93 -6.90 20.55
N THR A 47 -18.85 -6.08 20.04
CA THR A 47 -19.96 -5.55 20.84
C THR A 47 -20.93 -6.65 21.25
N GLU A 48 -21.24 -7.59 20.36
CA GLU A 48 -22.10 -8.73 20.68
C GLU A 48 -21.53 -9.55 21.85
N ARG A 49 -20.24 -9.88 21.80
CA ARG A 49 -19.56 -10.59 22.88
C ARG A 49 -19.50 -9.76 24.15
N PHE A 50 -19.20 -8.46 24.03
CA PHE A 50 -19.16 -7.54 25.17
C PHE A 50 -20.50 -7.48 25.90
N GLU A 51 -21.62 -7.30 25.18
CA GLU A 51 -22.96 -7.25 25.78
C GLU A 51 -23.37 -8.62 26.37
N LYS A 52 -22.95 -9.74 25.78
CA LYS A 52 -23.13 -11.08 26.37
C LYS A 52 -22.36 -11.24 27.68
N SER A 53 -21.09 -10.83 27.74
CA SER A 53 -20.29 -10.89 28.97
C SER A 53 -20.84 -9.98 30.07
N VAL A 54 -21.35 -8.80 29.71
CA VAL A 54 -22.07 -7.94 30.65
C VAL A 54 -23.28 -8.67 31.20
N LYS A 55 -24.10 -9.28 30.33
CA LYS A 55 -25.31 -9.99 30.71
C LYS A 55 -25.00 -11.16 31.65
N GLU A 56 -23.96 -11.94 31.34
CA GLU A 56 -23.49 -13.03 32.21
C GLU A 56 -23.11 -12.51 33.61
N ILE A 57 -22.44 -11.36 33.71
CA ILE A 57 -22.11 -10.75 35.01
C ILE A 57 -23.37 -10.30 35.74
N THR A 58 -24.32 -9.66 35.05
CA THR A 58 -25.57 -9.18 35.66
C THR A 58 -26.49 -10.31 36.10
N ASP A 59 -26.49 -11.44 35.38
CA ASP A 59 -27.30 -12.61 35.71
C ASP A 59 -26.71 -13.38 36.91
N ASN A 60 -25.38 -13.35 37.07
CA ASN A 60 -24.68 -14.05 38.16
C ASN A 60 -24.59 -13.25 39.48
N ILE A 61 -24.62 -11.91 39.42
CA ILE A 61 -24.45 -11.05 40.60
C ILE A 61 -25.73 -10.28 40.88
N ARG A 62 -26.38 -10.59 42.01
CA ARG A 62 -27.61 -9.92 42.44
C ARG A 62 -27.35 -8.42 42.68
N GLU A 63 -28.21 -7.56 42.13
CA GLU A 63 -28.19 -6.10 42.33
C GLU A 63 -26.93 -5.36 41.81
N ILE A 64 -26.14 -5.96 40.91
CA ILE A 64 -25.04 -5.23 40.28
C ILE A 64 -25.56 -4.18 39.29
N SER A 65 -25.01 -2.96 39.37
CA SER A 65 -25.33 -1.92 38.40
C SER A 65 -24.73 -2.24 37.02
N ASP A 66 -25.45 -1.88 35.96
CA ASP A 66 -25.02 -1.96 34.57
C ASP A 66 -23.62 -1.34 34.32
N LYS A 67 -23.37 -0.22 35.01
CA LYS A 67 -22.09 0.51 34.99
C LYS A 67 -20.97 -0.31 35.62
N THR A 68 -21.23 -0.98 36.73
CA THR A 68 -20.26 -1.82 37.44
C THR A 68 -19.96 -3.08 36.63
N ALA A 69 -20.98 -3.75 36.08
CA ALA A 69 -20.80 -4.93 35.24
C ALA A 69 -19.93 -4.64 34.00
N ARG A 70 -20.20 -3.53 33.29
CA ARG A 70 -19.32 -3.06 32.20
C ARG A 70 -17.92 -2.72 32.67
N GLY A 71 -17.80 -2.10 33.84
CA GLY A 71 -16.53 -1.85 34.50
C GLY A 71 -15.66 -3.10 34.57
N GLN A 72 -16.25 -4.21 35.04
CA GLN A 72 -15.58 -5.50 35.14
C GLN A 72 -15.19 -6.06 33.78
N VAL A 73 -16.06 -6.01 32.76
CA VAL A 73 -15.68 -6.45 31.39
C VAL A 73 -14.52 -5.61 30.83
N TYR A 74 -14.44 -4.31 31.13
CA TYR A 74 -13.28 -3.51 30.74
C TYR A 74 -12.01 -3.92 31.48
N ASP A 75 -12.11 -4.25 32.77
CA ASP A 75 -10.99 -4.68 33.59
C ASP A 75 -10.47 -6.06 33.17
N THR A 76 -11.30 -6.93 32.60
CA THR A 76 -10.86 -8.21 32.05
C THR A 76 -10.11 -8.08 30.73
N ILE A 77 -10.48 -7.13 29.86
CA ILE A 77 -9.85 -7.00 28.54
C ILE A 77 -8.60 -6.12 28.53
N ILE A 78 -8.49 -5.16 29.44
CA ILE A 78 -7.37 -4.19 29.44
C ILE A 78 -5.97 -4.83 29.54
N PRO A 79 -5.73 -5.90 30.31
CA PRO A 79 -4.40 -6.53 30.39
C PRO A 79 -3.96 -7.17 29.06
N HIS A 80 -4.92 -7.46 28.17
CA HIS A 80 -4.67 -8.05 26.87
C HIS A 80 -4.44 -7.01 25.76
N LEU A 81 -4.53 -5.72 26.09
CA LEU A 81 -4.41 -4.62 25.12
C LEU A 81 -3.22 -3.71 25.50
N THR A 82 -2.12 -3.84 24.77
CA THR A 82 -0.92 -3.01 24.96
C THR A 82 -1.15 -1.57 24.51
N GLY A 83 -0.86 -0.61 25.38
CA GLY A 83 -0.90 0.83 25.05
C GLY A 83 -2.29 1.45 24.93
N ILE A 84 -3.36 0.74 25.31
CA ILE A 84 -4.74 1.24 25.25
C ILE A 84 -5.27 1.49 26.67
N THR A 85 -5.83 2.68 26.92
CA THR A 85 -6.42 3.03 28.20
C THR A 85 -7.88 2.56 28.32
N LYS A 86 -8.35 2.33 29.56
CA LYS A 86 -9.75 1.97 29.86
C LYS A 86 -10.74 2.99 29.28
N GLU A 87 -10.38 4.27 29.32
CA GLU A 87 -11.20 5.35 28.79
C GLU A 87 -11.31 5.30 27.26
N ASN A 88 -10.22 4.95 26.57
CA ASN A 88 -10.26 4.75 25.11
C ASN A 88 -11.17 3.58 24.74
N ILE A 89 -11.09 2.47 25.47
CA ILE A 89 -11.96 1.30 25.27
C ILE A 89 -13.42 1.71 25.46
N ARG A 90 -13.78 2.37 26.57
CA ARG A 90 -15.14 2.86 26.84
C ARG A 90 -15.71 3.67 25.68
N LYS A 91 -14.94 4.65 25.20
CA LYS A 91 -15.36 5.49 24.06
C LYS A 91 -15.57 4.66 22.81
N LYS A 92 -14.64 3.75 22.48
CA LYS A 92 -14.76 2.87 21.30
C LYS A 92 -15.96 1.91 21.41
N THR A 93 -16.17 1.29 22.57
CA THR A 93 -17.32 0.41 22.83
C THR A 93 -18.64 1.15 22.69
N GLN A 94 -18.75 2.38 23.23
CA GLN A 94 -19.98 3.16 23.10
C GLN A 94 -20.34 3.44 21.63
N LYS A 95 -19.33 3.72 20.79
CA LYS A 95 -19.52 3.91 19.35
C LYS A 95 -19.91 2.60 18.64
N ALA A 96 -19.24 1.50 18.99
CA ALA A 96 -19.50 0.18 18.42
C ALA A 96 -20.91 -0.35 18.76
N ARG A 97 -21.50 0.07 19.89
CA ARG A 97 -22.91 -0.22 20.24
C ARG A 97 -23.91 0.31 19.23
N THR A 98 -23.63 1.45 18.60
CA THR A 98 -24.49 1.99 17.54
C THR A 98 -24.45 1.10 16.30
N ILE A 99 -23.26 0.60 15.93
CA ILE A 99 -23.08 -0.37 14.83
C ILE A 99 -23.85 -1.66 15.13
N PHE A 100 -23.65 -2.24 16.31
CA PHE A 100 -24.35 -3.45 16.74
C PHE A 100 -25.86 -3.28 16.71
N THR A 101 -26.39 -2.20 17.30
CA THR A 101 -27.84 -1.93 17.34
C THR A 101 -28.43 -1.80 15.95
N LEU A 102 -27.72 -1.14 15.02
CA LEU A 102 -28.17 -0.97 13.65
C LEU A 102 -28.23 -2.32 12.92
N PHE A 103 -27.12 -3.05 12.86
CA PHE A 103 -27.04 -4.29 12.07
C PHE A 103 -27.79 -5.47 12.69
N SER A 104 -28.02 -5.46 14.00
CA SER A 104 -28.95 -6.41 14.64
C SER A 104 -30.40 -6.18 14.22
N LYS A 105 -30.79 -4.95 13.86
CA LYS A 105 -32.14 -4.63 13.35
C LYS A 105 -32.28 -4.86 11.86
N ILE A 106 -31.30 -4.42 11.06
CA ILE A 106 -31.41 -4.44 9.60
C ILE A 106 -30.86 -5.72 8.97
N GLY A 107 -30.17 -6.56 9.76
CA GLY A 107 -29.58 -7.83 9.34
C GLY A 107 -28.10 -7.72 9.01
N LEU A 108 -27.31 -8.66 9.55
CA LEU A 108 -25.86 -8.75 9.38
C LEU A 108 -25.43 -8.87 7.91
N GLN A 109 -26.23 -9.55 7.09
CA GLN A 109 -26.00 -9.73 5.65
C GLN A 109 -25.94 -8.40 4.88
N LYS A 110 -26.48 -7.32 5.45
CA LYS A 110 -26.41 -5.98 4.85
C LYS A 110 -25.03 -5.34 4.97
N ILE A 111 -24.18 -5.79 5.90
CA ILE A 111 -22.78 -5.32 5.99
C ILE A 111 -22.04 -5.65 4.69
N LYS A 112 -22.25 -6.84 4.13
CA LYS A 112 -21.64 -7.28 2.85
C LYS A 112 -22.04 -6.43 1.64
N ARG A 113 -23.05 -5.57 1.79
CA ARG A 113 -23.56 -4.66 0.74
C ARG A 113 -23.00 -3.23 0.87
N ILE A 114 -22.19 -2.95 1.89
CA ILE A 114 -21.55 -1.66 2.09
C ILE A 114 -20.39 -1.53 1.11
N GLN A 115 -20.42 -0.48 0.28
CA GLN A 115 -19.35 -0.13 -0.67
C GLN A 115 -18.51 1.05 -0.18
N SER A 116 -19.07 1.90 0.69
CA SER A 116 -18.37 3.04 1.29
C SER A 116 -19.00 3.43 2.61
N TYR A 117 -18.26 4.22 3.39
CA TYR A 117 -18.73 4.86 4.62
C TYR A 117 -19.65 6.07 4.39
N SER A 118 -20.05 6.36 3.14
CA SER A 118 -20.88 7.52 2.87
C SER A 118 -22.30 7.36 3.44
N ALA A 119 -22.82 8.48 3.94
CA ALA A 119 -24.21 8.66 4.32
C ALA A 119 -25.17 8.10 3.27
N ASP A 120 -24.88 8.32 1.98
CA ASP A 120 -25.73 7.90 0.86
C ASP A 120 -25.65 6.40 0.56
N SER A 121 -24.50 5.76 0.81
CA SER A 121 -24.40 4.30 0.71
C SER A 121 -25.17 3.60 1.82
N ILE A 122 -25.19 4.18 3.03
CA ILE A 122 -25.82 3.56 4.21
C ILE A 122 -27.34 3.79 4.23
N SER A 123 -27.87 4.95 3.80
CA SER A 123 -29.33 5.17 3.66
C SER A 123 -30.00 4.13 2.76
N LYS A 124 -29.31 3.77 1.67
CA LYS A 124 -29.80 2.78 0.69
C LYS A 124 -29.97 1.38 1.29
N LEU A 125 -29.37 1.09 2.44
CA LEU A 125 -29.50 -0.20 3.13
C LEU A 125 -30.76 -0.28 3.99
N THR A 126 -31.33 0.84 4.41
CA THR A 126 -32.36 0.86 5.46
C THR A 126 -33.77 1.13 4.95
N GLY A 127 -33.98 1.69 3.75
CA GLY A 127 -35.33 1.92 3.19
C GLY A 127 -36.25 2.81 4.06
N PHE A 128 -35.74 3.36 5.16
CA PHE A 128 -36.46 4.14 6.16
C PHE A 128 -35.66 5.40 6.53
N PRO A 129 -36.32 6.55 6.74
CA PRO A 129 -35.68 7.80 7.13
C PRO A 129 -35.41 7.84 8.65
N PHE A 130 -34.33 7.22 9.13
CA PHE A 130 -33.94 7.31 10.55
C PHE A 130 -32.91 8.44 10.78
N ARG A 131 -33.40 9.67 10.90
CA ARG A 131 -32.61 10.91 11.04
C ARG A 131 -31.81 11.04 12.34
N LEU A 132 -32.12 10.25 13.38
CA LEU A 132 -31.48 10.35 14.70
C LEU A 132 -30.27 9.41 14.88
N PHE A 133 -30.19 8.29 14.14
CA PHE A 133 -28.99 7.43 14.13
C PHE A 133 -27.88 7.96 13.21
N TYR A 134 -28.24 8.85 12.29
CA TYR A 134 -27.36 9.43 11.27
C TYR A 134 -26.22 10.28 11.85
N PHE A 135 -26.51 11.04 12.92
CA PHE A 135 -25.55 11.96 13.51
C PHE A 135 -24.46 11.23 14.32
N ASP A 136 -24.84 10.14 14.99
CA ASP A 136 -23.90 9.31 15.76
C ASP A 136 -23.08 8.37 14.87
N LEU A 137 -23.69 7.71 13.88
CA LEU A 137 -22.93 6.84 12.97
C LEU A 137 -21.93 7.66 12.14
N SER A 138 -22.34 8.82 11.61
CA SER A 138 -21.47 9.68 10.80
C SER A 138 -20.32 10.27 11.63
N ASN A 139 -20.54 10.68 12.89
CA ASN A 139 -19.47 11.14 13.78
C ASN A 139 -18.56 10.02 14.27
N CYS A 140 -19.10 8.81 14.51
CA CYS A 140 -18.31 7.64 14.87
C CYS A 140 -17.41 7.21 13.72
N ILE A 141 -17.97 7.12 12.51
CA ILE A 141 -17.29 6.68 11.30
C ILE A 141 -16.34 7.76 10.79
N TRP A 142 -16.68 9.06 10.84
CA TRP A 142 -15.78 10.15 10.42
C TRP A 142 -14.55 10.26 11.33
N TYR A 143 -14.73 10.13 12.66
CA TYR A 143 -13.61 10.11 13.60
C TYR A 143 -12.75 8.83 13.45
N TYR A 144 -13.37 7.67 13.18
CA TYR A 144 -12.63 6.43 12.91
C TYR A 144 -11.93 6.42 11.55
N THR A 145 -12.55 6.90 10.47
CA THR A 145 -11.90 7.01 9.14
C THR A 145 -10.76 8.01 9.15
N VAL A 146 -10.78 9.04 9.99
CA VAL A 146 -9.63 9.94 10.16
C VAL A 146 -8.53 9.29 11.01
N VAL A 147 -8.86 8.58 12.09
CA VAL A 147 -7.89 7.99 13.03
C VAL A 147 -7.30 6.65 12.53
N GLU A 148 -8.05 5.79 11.84
CA GLU A 148 -7.56 4.51 11.28
C GLU A 148 -6.94 4.63 9.89
N ARG A 149 -7.30 5.64 9.07
CA ARG A 149 -6.45 6.00 7.91
C ARG A 149 -5.03 6.28 8.39
N MET A 150 -4.84 6.91 9.55
CA MET A 150 -3.51 7.10 10.14
C MET A 150 -2.83 5.79 10.57
N SER A 151 -3.59 4.72 10.83
CA SER A 151 -3.11 3.38 11.25
C SER A 151 -2.84 2.40 10.08
N GLU A 152 -3.59 2.44 8.98
CA GLU A 152 -3.19 1.73 7.75
C GLU A 152 -1.95 2.37 7.13
N TYR A 153 -1.82 3.69 7.29
CA TYR A 153 -0.54 4.37 7.09
C TYR A 153 0.52 3.97 8.14
N SER A 154 0.18 3.45 9.34
CA SER A 154 1.18 3.18 10.40
C SER A 154 2.01 1.92 10.19
N ASN A 155 1.64 1.02 9.26
CA ASN A 155 2.48 -0.11 8.87
C ASN A 155 3.48 0.21 7.75
N PHE A 156 3.23 1.28 6.98
CA PHE A 156 4.22 1.76 6.02
C PHE A 156 5.33 2.46 6.76
N LYS A 157 6.55 1.99 6.51
CA LYS A 157 7.76 2.62 7.02
C LYS A 157 7.81 4.07 6.56
N SER A 158 8.45 4.91 7.37
CA SER A 158 8.74 6.26 6.92
C SER A 158 9.61 6.21 5.66
N THR A 159 9.52 7.23 4.79
CA THR A 159 10.38 7.32 3.61
C THR A 159 11.87 7.24 4.00
N ASN A 160 12.24 7.87 5.12
CA ASN A 160 13.57 7.77 5.72
C ASN A 160 13.96 6.32 6.08
N GLU A 161 13.10 5.58 6.79
CA GLU A 161 13.33 4.17 7.14
C GLU A 161 13.44 3.27 5.90
N ALA A 162 12.60 3.49 4.89
CA ALA A 162 12.67 2.76 3.63
C ALA A 162 14.03 2.99 2.95
N LEU A 163 14.49 4.24 2.89
CA LEU A 163 15.80 4.60 2.35
C LEU A 163 16.95 3.96 3.15
N LYS A 164 16.87 3.91 4.49
CA LYS A 164 17.87 3.23 5.32
C LYS A 164 17.92 1.72 5.09
N ILE A 165 16.80 1.10 4.73
CA ILE A 165 16.76 -0.33 4.39
C ILE A 165 17.36 -0.57 3.01
N ILE A 166 17.00 0.26 2.02
CA ILE A 166 17.48 0.14 0.65
C ILE A 166 18.98 0.47 0.57
N PHE A 167 19.41 1.57 1.20
CA PHE A 167 20.78 2.03 1.27
C PHE A 167 21.39 1.76 2.64
N SER A 168 21.47 0.49 3.03
CA SER A 168 21.93 0.07 4.36
C SER A 168 23.36 0.50 4.73
N GLN A 169 24.15 0.94 3.74
CA GLN A 169 25.54 1.40 3.91
C GLN A 169 25.71 2.92 3.74
N ALA A 170 24.63 3.68 3.43
CA ALA A 170 24.72 5.12 3.21
C ALA A 170 24.74 5.89 4.54
N SER A 171 25.40 7.05 4.54
CA SER A 171 25.41 7.96 5.70
C SER A 171 24.06 8.65 5.89
N ASP A 172 23.76 9.14 7.10
CA ASP A 172 22.52 9.87 7.37
C ASP A 172 22.38 11.15 6.52
N ASP A 173 23.50 11.78 6.15
CA ASP A 173 23.53 12.94 5.25
C ASP A 173 23.10 12.56 3.82
N GLU A 174 23.55 11.41 3.33
CA GLU A 174 23.14 10.87 2.02
C GLU A 174 21.66 10.49 2.03
N ILE A 175 21.18 9.83 3.09
CA ILE A 175 19.76 9.52 3.26
C ILE A 175 18.91 10.80 3.25
N THR A 176 19.35 11.85 3.94
CA THR A 176 18.65 13.15 3.97
C THR A 176 18.58 13.78 2.57
N LYS A 177 19.67 13.70 1.80
CA LYS A 177 19.70 14.17 0.40
C LYS A 177 18.73 13.40 -0.48
N TYR A 178 18.67 12.07 -0.33
CA TYR A 178 17.74 11.21 -1.07
C TYR A 178 16.28 11.48 -0.69
N GLU A 179 15.98 11.66 0.59
CA GLU A 179 14.64 12.00 1.06
C GLU A 179 14.16 13.33 0.44
N LYS A 180 15.01 14.36 0.44
CA LYS A 180 14.74 15.65 -0.21
C LYS A 180 14.54 15.52 -1.72
N GLN A 181 15.23 14.59 -2.38
CA GLN A 181 14.99 14.31 -3.79
C GLN A 181 13.57 13.77 -4.02
N LEU A 182 13.07 12.91 -3.13
CA LEU A 182 11.76 12.31 -3.21
C LEU A 182 10.61 13.28 -2.90
N ASP A 183 10.85 14.39 -2.19
CA ASP A 183 9.83 15.41 -1.87
C ASP A 183 9.09 15.98 -3.09
N THR A 184 9.74 15.99 -4.25
CA THR A 184 9.14 16.50 -5.49
C THR A 184 8.35 15.43 -6.26
N VAL A 185 8.33 14.18 -5.80
CA VAL A 185 7.62 13.06 -6.46
C VAL A 185 6.16 13.09 -6.06
N LYS A 186 5.25 12.97 -7.03
CA LYS A 186 3.82 12.92 -6.74
C LYS A 186 3.48 11.59 -6.06
N ASN A 187 2.42 11.61 -5.25
CA ASN A 187 1.95 10.37 -4.64
C ASN A 187 1.59 9.35 -5.73
N LEU A 188 1.97 8.09 -5.50
CA LEU A 188 1.74 6.95 -6.39
C LEU A 188 2.61 6.87 -7.66
N ASP A 189 3.42 7.89 -7.96
CA ASP A 189 4.43 7.81 -9.04
C ASP A 189 5.54 6.81 -8.61
N PRO A 190 5.95 5.87 -9.49
CA PRO A 190 6.98 4.92 -9.15
C PRO A 190 8.37 5.58 -9.18
N VAL A 191 9.15 5.26 -8.15
CA VAL A 191 10.56 5.62 -8.08
C VAL A 191 11.37 4.34 -8.17
N LEU A 192 12.22 4.25 -9.18
CA LEU A 192 13.23 3.21 -9.26
C LEU A 192 14.43 3.63 -8.42
N ILE A 193 14.82 2.76 -7.50
CA ILE A 193 16.07 2.90 -6.76
C ILE A 193 16.97 1.74 -7.14
N ILE A 194 18.16 2.06 -7.66
CA ILE A 194 19.17 1.05 -8.02
C ILE A 194 20.29 1.10 -6.99
N THR A 195 20.53 -0.02 -6.34
CA THR A 195 21.68 -0.21 -5.43
C THR A 195 22.76 -1.00 -6.17
N PRO A 196 24.04 -0.57 -6.12
CA PRO A 196 25.09 -1.14 -6.93
C PRO A 196 25.46 -2.56 -6.49
N ILE A 197 25.72 -3.45 -7.45
CA ILE A 197 26.35 -4.74 -7.18
C ILE A 197 27.86 -4.60 -7.42
N LEU A 198 28.65 -4.67 -6.34
CA LEU A 198 30.10 -4.43 -6.38
C LEU A 198 30.85 -5.40 -7.30
N THR A 199 30.41 -6.65 -7.40
CA THR A 199 31.03 -7.64 -8.29
C THR A 199 30.91 -7.23 -9.75
N TRP A 200 29.80 -6.62 -10.16
CA TRP A 200 29.63 -6.07 -11.51
C TRP A 200 30.55 -4.89 -11.77
N ILE A 201 30.67 -3.98 -10.79
CA ILE A 201 31.55 -2.80 -10.90
C ILE A 201 33.02 -3.21 -10.97
N ASN A 202 33.45 -4.19 -10.18
CA ASN A 202 34.83 -4.68 -10.22
C ASN A 202 35.17 -5.33 -11.57
N GLN A 203 34.19 -5.91 -12.27
CA GLN A 203 34.37 -6.52 -13.58
C GLN A 203 34.34 -5.50 -14.74
N ARG A 204 33.51 -4.46 -14.66
CA ARG A 204 33.22 -3.55 -15.78
C ARG A 204 33.78 -2.14 -15.58
N GLY A 205 34.14 -1.78 -14.35
CA GLY A 205 34.61 -0.46 -13.96
C GLY A 205 33.47 0.52 -13.63
N LEU A 206 33.81 1.51 -12.78
CA LEU A 206 32.91 2.60 -12.40
C LEU A 206 32.42 3.45 -13.59
N PRO A 207 33.23 3.72 -14.64
CA PRO A 207 32.74 4.45 -15.81
C PRO A 207 31.60 3.71 -16.54
N ALA A 208 31.67 2.39 -16.64
CA ALA A 208 30.62 1.58 -17.25
C ALA A 208 29.34 1.61 -16.40
N TYR A 209 29.46 1.55 -15.08
CA TYR A 209 28.33 1.69 -14.16
C TYR A 209 27.63 3.03 -14.34
N ASN A 210 28.42 4.12 -14.36
CA ASN A 210 27.89 5.47 -14.56
C ASN A 210 27.17 5.62 -15.90
N ALA A 211 27.68 4.99 -16.96
CA ALA A 211 27.02 5.00 -18.28
C ALA A 211 25.64 4.33 -18.23
N VAL A 212 25.49 3.21 -17.50
CA VAL A 212 24.18 2.56 -17.31
C VAL A 212 23.22 3.48 -16.55
N MET A 213 23.68 4.07 -15.45
CA MET A 213 22.85 4.99 -14.65
C MET A 213 22.47 6.25 -15.44
N ASP A 214 23.40 6.80 -16.22
CA ASP A 214 23.15 7.94 -17.10
C ASP A 214 22.16 7.60 -18.23
N ALA A 215 22.17 6.35 -18.71
CA ALA A 215 21.16 5.85 -19.64
C ALA A 215 19.78 5.79 -18.97
N PHE A 216 19.64 5.24 -17.76
CA PHE A 216 18.38 5.32 -17.00
C PHE A 216 17.95 6.76 -16.77
N ALA A 217 18.88 7.66 -16.48
CA ALA A 217 18.57 9.05 -16.19
C ALA A 217 18.04 9.84 -17.40
N THR A 218 18.49 9.51 -18.62
CA THR A 218 18.29 10.34 -19.83
C THR A 218 17.49 9.66 -20.95
N ASN A 219 17.27 8.34 -20.89
CA ASN A 219 16.56 7.61 -21.96
C ASN A 219 15.18 8.25 -22.23
N GLY A 220 14.93 8.59 -23.51
CA GLY A 220 13.68 9.20 -23.96
C GLY A 220 13.46 10.65 -23.55
N LEU A 221 14.43 11.32 -22.90
CA LEU A 221 14.30 12.70 -22.43
C LEU A 221 15.17 13.68 -23.23
N LEU A 222 14.63 14.86 -23.50
CA LEU A 222 15.37 15.97 -24.13
C LEU A 222 15.85 16.95 -23.05
N ASN A 223 17.17 17.09 -22.89
CA ASN A 223 17.83 18.03 -21.96
C ASN A 223 17.31 17.97 -20.51
N ARG A 224 16.83 16.80 -20.08
CA ARG A 224 16.30 16.55 -18.74
C ARG A 224 16.83 15.23 -18.20
N ARG A 225 16.85 15.14 -16.88
CA ARG A 225 17.22 13.93 -16.15
C ARG A 225 16.17 13.61 -15.11
N ARG A 226 15.86 12.33 -14.95
CA ARG A 226 14.90 11.85 -13.95
C ARG A 226 15.51 11.59 -12.56
N ASP A 227 16.82 11.75 -12.41
CA ASP A 227 17.57 11.30 -11.24
C ASP A 227 18.17 12.41 -10.37
N LYS A 228 17.98 13.68 -10.75
CA LYS A 228 18.66 14.84 -10.14
C LYS A 228 20.18 14.63 -9.98
N ASN A 229 20.82 13.95 -10.92
CA ASN A 229 22.23 13.57 -10.90
C ASN A 229 22.65 12.64 -9.73
N SER A 230 21.70 11.97 -9.07
CA SER A 230 21.99 11.00 -8.01
C SER A 230 22.60 9.72 -8.55
N ARG A 231 22.29 9.31 -9.79
CA ARG A 231 22.63 7.99 -10.36
C ARG A 231 22.19 6.80 -9.49
N SER A 232 21.16 6.99 -8.68
CA SER A 232 20.65 5.95 -7.79
C SER A 232 19.13 5.97 -7.69
N ILE A 233 18.51 7.15 -7.76
CA ILE A 233 17.06 7.34 -7.59
C ILE A 233 16.51 7.96 -8.86
N PHE A 234 15.60 7.28 -9.54
CA PHE A 234 15.07 7.65 -10.86
C PHE A 234 13.55 7.76 -10.80
N HIS A 235 13.03 8.91 -11.22
CA HIS A 235 11.61 9.20 -11.18
C HIS A 235 10.93 8.84 -12.50
N PHE A 236 9.72 8.30 -12.43
CA PHE A 236 8.90 7.97 -13.60
C PHE A 236 7.46 8.43 -13.37
N THR A 237 6.76 8.80 -14.44
CA THR A 237 5.35 9.21 -14.34
C THR A 237 4.43 8.04 -14.03
N ASP A 238 4.83 6.84 -14.45
CA ASP A 238 4.09 5.61 -14.26
C ASP A 238 5.00 4.39 -14.50
N ASN A 239 4.45 3.20 -14.30
CA ASN A 239 5.20 1.96 -14.47
C ASN A 239 5.48 1.65 -15.96
N GLU A 240 4.69 2.15 -16.89
CA GLU A 240 4.90 1.89 -18.32
C GLU A 240 6.16 2.62 -18.80
N GLU A 241 6.34 3.88 -18.42
CA GLU A 241 7.56 4.63 -18.69
C GLU A 241 8.79 3.92 -18.08
N LEU A 242 8.68 3.49 -16.82
CA LEU A 242 9.74 2.75 -16.10
C LEU A 242 10.18 1.49 -16.85
N TYR A 243 9.24 0.60 -17.20
CA TYR A 243 9.58 -0.65 -17.87
C TYR A 243 9.96 -0.46 -19.35
N THR A 244 9.42 0.57 -20.03
CA THR A 244 9.87 0.95 -21.37
C THR A 244 11.34 1.37 -21.35
N VAL A 245 11.72 2.21 -20.38
CA VAL A 245 13.12 2.62 -20.21
C VAL A 245 14.01 1.42 -19.86
N ARG A 246 13.55 0.52 -18.99
CA ARG A 246 14.26 -0.74 -18.69
C ARG A 246 14.53 -1.54 -19.97
N ASP A 247 13.53 -1.74 -20.82
CA ASP A 247 13.65 -2.56 -22.03
C ASP A 247 14.54 -1.90 -23.08
N ASN A 248 14.45 -0.58 -23.23
CA ASN A 248 15.37 0.18 -24.07
C ASN A 248 16.82 0.02 -23.61
N ILE A 249 17.07 0.09 -22.30
CA ILE A 249 18.42 -0.05 -21.74
C ILE A 249 18.92 -1.48 -21.83
N ARG A 250 18.04 -2.48 -21.72
CA ARG A 250 18.40 -3.88 -21.98
C ARG A 250 18.90 -4.08 -23.40
N ASN A 251 18.27 -3.44 -24.37
CA ASN A 251 18.71 -3.51 -25.76
C ASN A 251 20.00 -2.72 -26.00
N LEU A 252 20.16 -1.56 -25.35
CA LEU A 252 21.33 -0.70 -25.52
C LEU A 252 22.58 -1.23 -24.79
N ILE A 253 22.40 -1.78 -23.59
CA ILE A 253 23.45 -2.19 -22.65
C ILE A 253 23.10 -3.56 -22.05
N PRO A 254 23.08 -4.64 -22.86
CA PRO A 254 22.63 -5.96 -22.41
C PRO A 254 23.49 -6.56 -21.29
N ASN A 255 24.76 -6.17 -21.20
CA ASN A 255 25.67 -6.58 -20.12
C ASN A 255 25.32 -5.96 -18.75
N ALA A 256 24.37 -5.03 -18.67
CA ALA A 256 23.83 -4.55 -17.39
C ALA A 256 22.82 -5.54 -16.77
N PHE A 257 22.33 -6.51 -17.55
CA PHE A 257 21.29 -7.46 -17.14
C PHE A 257 21.90 -8.84 -16.84
N PHE A 258 21.24 -9.57 -15.94
CA PHE A 258 21.61 -10.92 -15.57
C PHE A 258 21.21 -11.90 -16.67
N ILE A 259 22.13 -12.78 -17.06
CA ILE A 259 21.82 -13.86 -18.00
C ILE A 259 21.46 -15.12 -17.19
N PRO A 260 20.26 -15.71 -17.36
CA PRO A 260 19.86 -16.92 -16.64
C PRO A 260 20.82 -18.10 -16.85
N PRO A 261 21.02 -18.98 -15.85
CA PRO A 261 21.94 -20.13 -15.94
C PRO A 261 21.72 -21.02 -17.16
N SER A 262 20.48 -21.16 -17.62
CA SER A 262 20.13 -21.92 -18.83
C SER A 262 20.77 -21.38 -20.11
N LEU A 263 21.09 -20.09 -20.17
CA LEU A 263 21.72 -19.42 -21.32
C LEU A 263 23.23 -19.19 -21.10
N GLN A 264 23.72 -19.28 -19.85
CA GLN A 264 25.14 -19.05 -19.53
C GLN A 264 26.05 -20.10 -20.16
N ALA A 265 25.61 -21.36 -20.25
CA ALA A 265 26.39 -22.45 -20.86
C ALA A 265 26.70 -22.23 -22.36
N GLN A 266 25.97 -21.32 -23.02
CA GLN A 266 26.11 -21.03 -24.46
C GLN A 266 26.88 -19.73 -24.72
N ILE A 267 27.21 -18.96 -23.68
CA ILE A 267 27.79 -17.61 -23.81
C ILE A 267 29.11 -17.55 -23.03
N PRO A 268 30.28 -17.52 -23.72
CA PRO A 268 31.56 -17.30 -23.07
C PRO A 268 31.55 -15.97 -22.30
N ASN A 269 31.99 -15.99 -21.03
CA ASN A 269 31.95 -14.83 -20.11
C ASN A 269 30.53 -14.28 -19.84
N ALA A 270 29.52 -15.16 -19.75
CA ALA A 270 28.14 -14.77 -19.43
C ALA A 270 28.05 -13.87 -18.18
N GLN A 271 27.15 -12.89 -18.23
CA GLN A 271 26.96 -11.94 -17.14
C GLN A 271 26.26 -12.60 -15.95
N LEU A 272 27.04 -12.94 -14.92
CA LEU A 272 26.58 -13.69 -13.74
C LEU A 272 25.91 -12.82 -12.66
N HIS A 273 26.07 -11.50 -12.74
CA HIS A 273 25.44 -10.55 -11.83
C HIS A 273 24.87 -9.39 -12.62
N PRO A 274 23.68 -8.86 -12.30
CA PRO A 274 23.20 -7.63 -12.92
C PRO A 274 23.98 -6.42 -12.41
N VAL A 275 23.79 -5.26 -13.05
CA VAL A 275 24.45 -3.99 -12.67
C VAL A 275 24.13 -3.55 -11.24
N GLY A 276 22.97 -3.94 -10.72
CA GLY A 276 22.49 -3.56 -9.40
C GLY A 276 21.25 -4.33 -8.99
N THR A 277 20.78 -4.05 -7.78
CA THR A 277 19.48 -4.48 -7.29
C THR A 277 18.46 -3.36 -7.46
N ALA A 278 17.34 -3.68 -8.11
CA ALA A 278 16.25 -2.75 -8.33
C ALA A 278 15.23 -2.80 -7.19
N TRP A 279 14.91 -1.62 -6.68
CA TRP A 279 13.86 -1.40 -5.71
C TRP A 279 12.83 -0.45 -6.31
N ILE A 280 11.55 -0.75 -6.13
CA ILE A 280 10.47 0.14 -6.53
C ILE A 280 9.91 0.74 -5.26
N LEU A 281 10.03 2.06 -5.12
CA LEU A 281 9.47 2.84 -4.03
C LEU A 281 8.28 3.64 -4.55
N THR A 282 7.18 3.61 -3.81
CA THR A 282 5.96 4.38 -4.11
C THR A 282 5.61 5.23 -2.90
N LYS A 283 5.42 6.54 -3.09
CA LYS A 283 4.90 7.41 -2.03
C LYS A 283 3.43 7.13 -1.81
N VAL A 284 3.11 6.64 -0.61
CA VAL A 284 1.72 6.34 -0.19
C VAL A 284 1.15 7.42 0.72
N GLY A 285 2.00 8.25 1.35
CA GLY A 285 1.58 9.41 2.13
C GLY A 285 2.70 10.44 2.29
N VAL A 286 2.43 11.55 3.01
CA VAL A 286 3.33 12.72 3.12
C VAL A 286 4.78 12.36 3.50
N ARG A 287 4.97 11.32 4.33
CA ARG A 287 6.30 10.80 4.72
C ARG A 287 6.35 9.28 4.77
N LYS A 288 5.50 8.62 3.97
CA LYS A 288 5.27 7.18 4.06
C LYS A 288 5.42 6.55 2.70
N SER A 289 6.13 5.43 2.67
CA SER A 289 6.49 4.77 1.43
C SER A 289 6.20 3.27 1.52
N ASP A 290 5.61 2.76 0.46
CA ASP A 290 5.68 1.34 0.15
C ASP A 290 6.92 1.10 -0.71
N PHE A 291 7.62 0.00 -0.48
CA PHE A 291 8.82 -0.33 -1.24
C PHE A 291 9.07 -1.82 -1.25
N GLY A 292 9.63 -2.30 -2.36
CA GLY A 292 9.96 -3.70 -2.53
C GLY A 292 11.07 -3.90 -3.55
N ASN A 293 11.78 -5.00 -3.39
CA ASN A 293 12.74 -5.47 -4.39
C ASN A 293 11.97 -6.01 -5.60
N ASP A 294 12.35 -5.57 -6.80
CA ASP A 294 11.92 -6.20 -8.04
C ASP A 294 13.02 -7.12 -8.57
N GLY A 295 13.00 -8.37 -8.11
CA GLY A 295 13.98 -9.38 -8.48
C GLY A 295 13.96 -9.75 -9.97
N SER A 296 12.93 -9.34 -10.70
CA SER A 296 12.79 -9.59 -12.14
C SER A 296 13.27 -8.42 -13.01
N PHE A 297 13.57 -7.28 -12.41
CA PHE A 297 13.86 -6.05 -13.14
C PHE A 297 15.09 -6.18 -14.06
N PHE A 298 16.13 -6.86 -13.59
CA PHE A 298 17.35 -7.08 -14.36
C PHE A 298 17.48 -8.50 -14.94
N LEU A 299 16.39 -9.25 -15.07
CA LEU A 299 16.34 -10.56 -15.74
C LEU A 299 15.99 -10.42 -17.22
#